data_AF-A0A928GVH9-F1
#
_entry.id   AF-A0A928GVH9-F1
#
_cell.length_a   1.000
_cell.length_b   1.000
_cell.length_c   1.000
_cell.angle_alpha   90.00
_cell.angle_beta   90.00
_cell.angle_gamma   90.00
#
_symmetry.space_group_name_H-M   'P 1'
#
loop_
_entity.id
_entity.type
_entity.pdbx_description
1 polymer ?
#
loop_
_entity_poly.entity_id
_entity_poly.type
_entity_poly.pdbx_seq_one_letter_code
_entity_poly.pdbx_strand_id
1 'polypeptide(L)'
;MNQRFRVARIYESRDMSIGNRRVSGEYALIENIENGNVFNFFDHDELEVISIDEEEMVFTFKDVTYRLNREWQVLGTPTYNIPNEYISESERFVFYFGIDDSDDVNWDSESHEIIDLYDKMKANRDEGNIWKNIPLAQRFLHILKDLSPERDEEINPALRAWFIEIILKGDYISAQETPRLYQSYCEYYRLCLHYKCESDYNDELRKDMDKYYFRTVDGYIEKLSWVVNGNIVDWDYGMNCWNNLGGTLKTDPVQASEKWEKVIYDVEKEVDEQLKDEPRCMGFCFMYWSAKRAALAKRGIEWKSPNVMNPKVMFD
;
A
#
# COMPACT_ATOMS: atom_id res chain seq x y z
N MET A 1 -0.53 26.69 4.43
CA MET A 1 -0.97 25.30 4.23
C MET A 1 -0.96 24.65 5.60
N ASN A 2 -2.15 24.35 6.13
CA ASN A 2 -2.25 23.69 7.43
C ASN A 2 -1.99 22.20 7.22
N GLN A 3 -0.84 21.74 7.68
CA GLN A 3 -0.48 20.33 7.58
C GLN A 3 -1.24 19.54 8.62
N ARG A 4 -1.90 18.47 8.19
CA ARG A 4 -2.69 17.59 9.04
C ARG A 4 -2.15 16.18 8.98
N PHE A 5 -1.90 15.62 10.15
CA PHE A 5 -1.50 14.23 10.33
C PHE A 5 -2.56 13.53 11.12
N ARG A 6 -3.01 12.40 10.59
CA ARG A 6 -4.06 11.60 11.20
C ARG A 6 -3.48 10.28 11.65
N VAL A 7 -3.88 9.90 12.86
CA VAL A 7 -3.56 8.59 13.43
C VAL A 7 -4.87 7.89 13.73
N ALA A 8 -5.04 6.72 13.13
CA ALA A 8 -6.14 5.82 13.45
C ALA A 8 -5.59 4.63 14.22
N ARG A 9 -6.06 4.43 15.44
CA ARG A 9 -5.81 3.21 16.22
C ARG A 9 -6.98 2.29 16.04
N ILE A 10 -6.73 1.12 15.47
CA ILE A 10 -7.73 0.13 15.13
C ILE A 10 -7.50 -1.07 16.02
N TYR A 11 -8.51 -1.40 16.80
CA TYR A 11 -8.55 -2.56 17.66
C TYR A 11 -9.48 -3.60 17.09
N GLU A 12 -8.98 -4.82 17.00
CA GLU A 12 -9.78 -5.96 16.66
C GLU A 12 -9.58 -7.08 17.67
N SER A 13 -10.70 -7.61 18.17
CA SER A 13 -10.70 -8.88 18.88
C SER A 13 -11.56 -9.87 18.13
N ARG A 14 -11.03 -11.09 18.01
CA ARG A 14 -11.71 -12.20 17.36
C ARG A 14 -11.86 -13.33 18.35
N ASP A 15 -13.11 -13.62 18.69
CA ASP A 15 -13.45 -14.82 19.43
C ASP A 15 -13.57 -15.99 18.44
N MET A 16 -12.60 -16.91 18.47
CA MET A 16 -12.57 -18.07 17.59
C MET A 16 -13.69 -19.07 17.89
N SER A 17 -14.31 -19.01 19.07
CA SER A 17 -15.39 -19.91 19.48
C SER A 17 -16.78 -19.44 19.05
N ILE A 18 -16.99 -18.11 18.96
CA ILE A 18 -18.30 -17.53 18.64
C ILE A 18 -18.32 -16.91 17.23
N GLY A 19 -17.17 -16.78 16.57
CA GLY A 19 -17.07 -16.14 15.25
C GLY A 19 -17.38 -14.64 15.26
N ASN A 20 -17.51 -14.05 16.45
CA ASN A 20 -17.78 -12.64 16.64
C ASN A 20 -16.48 -11.84 16.56
N ARG A 21 -16.52 -10.79 15.76
CA ARG A 21 -15.45 -9.78 15.66
C ARG A 21 -15.93 -8.52 16.36
N ARG A 22 -15.15 -8.01 17.31
CA ARG A 22 -15.33 -6.64 17.80
C ARG A 22 -14.26 -5.78 17.17
N VAL A 23 -14.69 -4.64 16.66
CA VAL A 23 -13.85 -3.63 16.05
C VAL A 23 -14.15 -2.31 16.76
N SER A 24 -13.11 -1.64 17.24
CA SER A 24 -13.19 -0.26 17.71
C SER A 24 -12.05 0.54 17.09
N GLY A 25 -12.32 1.80 16.79
CA GLY A 25 -11.34 2.73 16.23
C GLY A 25 -11.28 3.99 17.07
N GLU A 26 -10.08 4.47 17.36
CA GLU A 26 -9.83 5.78 17.95
C GLU A 26 -9.06 6.62 16.92
N TYR A 27 -9.44 7.89 16.75
CA TYR A 27 -8.86 8.76 15.73
C TYR A 27 -8.31 10.03 16.37
N ALA A 28 -7.10 10.41 15.98
CA ALA A 28 -6.48 11.66 16.39
C ALA A 28 -6.12 12.48 15.15
N LEU A 29 -6.52 13.75 15.15
CA LEU A 29 -6.09 14.75 14.18
C LEU A 29 -5.05 15.65 14.84
N ILE A 30 -3.89 15.77 14.20
CA ILE A 30 -2.84 16.69 14.60
C ILE A 30 -2.73 17.79 13.57
N GLU A 31 -2.74 19.02 14.06
CA GLU A 31 -2.51 20.23 13.29
C GLU A 31 -1.19 20.88 13.73
N ASN A 32 -0.57 21.66 12.84
CA ASN A 32 0.65 22.43 13.13
C ASN A 32 1.84 21.55 13.55
N ILE A 33 2.18 20.59 12.70
CA ILE A 33 3.30 19.66 12.92
C ILE A 33 4.62 20.35 12.60
N GLU A 34 5.56 20.28 13.53
CA GLU A 34 6.91 20.84 13.42
C GLU A 34 7.95 19.80 13.85
N ASN A 35 9.21 20.01 13.46
CA ASN A 35 10.32 19.16 13.86
C ASN A 35 10.50 19.19 15.37
N GLY A 36 10.64 18.01 15.99
CA GLY A 36 10.77 17.85 17.44
C GLY A 36 9.45 17.85 18.20
N ASN A 37 8.30 17.96 17.52
CA ASN A 37 7.01 17.81 18.18
C ASN A 37 6.85 16.40 18.74
N VAL A 38 6.32 16.31 19.96
CA VAL A 38 6.00 15.05 20.63
C VAL A 38 4.50 15.01 20.90
N PHE A 39 3.85 13.96 20.43
CA PHE A 39 2.42 13.74 20.60
C PHE A 39 2.17 12.50 21.46
N ASN A 40 1.36 12.67 22.50
CA ASN A 40 0.86 11.56 23.30
C ASN A 40 -0.48 11.10 22.75
N PHE A 41 -0.58 9.83 22.42
CA PHE A 41 -1.79 9.21 21.94
C PHE A 41 -2.28 8.14 22.90
N PHE A 42 -3.61 8.07 23.00
CA PHE A 42 -4.33 6.94 23.58
C PHE A 42 -3.76 6.46 24.93
N ASP A 43 -3.53 7.45 25.79
CA ASP A 43 -3.06 7.39 27.18
C ASP A 43 -1.61 6.95 27.42
N HIS A 44 -0.92 6.30 26.48
CA HIS A 44 0.42 5.74 26.71
C HIS A 44 1.40 5.72 25.53
N ASP A 45 0.98 6.04 24.31
CA ASP A 45 1.83 5.91 23.13
C ASP A 45 2.41 7.27 22.72
N GLU A 46 3.73 7.37 22.63
CA GLU A 46 4.44 8.59 22.23
C GLU A 46 4.87 8.52 20.76
N LEU A 47 4.64 9.61 20.03
CA LEU A 47 5.18 9.85 18.70
C LEU A 47 6.03 11.11 18.69
N GLU A 48 7.28 10.98 18.28
CA GLU A 48 8.20 12.09 18.12
C GLU A 48 8.45 12.34 16.64
N VAL A 49 8.22 13.58 16.19
CA VAL A 49 8.52 14.00 14.82
C VAL A 49 10.00 14.31 14.71
N ILE A 50 10.75 13.43 14.04
CA ILE A 50 12.18 13.61 13.79
C ILE A 50 12.39 14.73 12.76
N SER A 51 11.66 14.67 11.65
CA SER A 51 11.70 15.67 10.60
C SER A 51 10.42 15.69 9.79
N ILE A 52 9.98 16.85 9.31
CA ILE A 52 8.90 17.02 8.36
C ILE A 52 9.28 18.09 7.32
N ASP A 53 9.10 17.76 6.05
CA ASP A 53 9.24 18.68 4.93
C ASP A 53 8.04 18.56 3.97
N GLU A 54 8.15 19.13 2.77
CA GLU A 54 7.07 19.13 1.77
C GLU A 54 6.72 17.75 1.20
N GLU A 55 7.62 16.77 1.29
CA GLU A 55 7.50 15.44 0.67
C GLU A 55 7.42 14.30 1.69
N GLU A 56 8.11 14.41 2.82
CA GLU A 56 8.28 13.33 3.79
C GLU A 56 8.12 13.81 5.24
N MET A 57 7.56 12.94 6.08
CA MET A 57 7.75 13.02 7.52
C MET A 57 8.42 11.77 8.04
N VAL A 58 9.41 11.97 8.88
CA VAL A 58 10.11 10.95 9.65
C VAL A 58 9.71 11.12 11.10
N PHE A 59 9.29 10.03 11.73
CA PHE A 59 8.87 10.04 13.13
C PHE A 59 9.24 8.74 13.82
N THR A 60 9.42 8.79 15.13
CA THR A 60 9.49 7.58 15.96
C THR A 60 8.13 7.30 16.56
N PHE A 61 7.78 6.02 16.65
CA PHE A 61 6.60 5.56 17.38
C PHE A 61 6.90 4.15 17.91
N LYS A 62 6.70 3.91 19.21
CA LYS A 62 7.05 2.63 19.86
C LYS A 62 8.47 2.14 19.51
N ASP A 63 9.46 3.03 19.63
CA ASP A 63 10.90 2.80 19.34
C ASP A 63 11.24 2.43 17.88
N VAL A 64 10.28 2.52 16.95
CA VAL A 64 10.50 2.27 15.52
C VAL A 64 10.45 3.60 14.77
N THR A 65 11.40 3.80 13.86
CA THR A 65 11.41 4.96 12.97
C THR A 65 10.60 4.67 11.72
N TYR A 66 9.60 5.49 11.47
CA TYR A 66 8.75 5.47 10.28
C TYR A 66 9.10 6.64 9.37
N ARG A 67 8.93 6.41 8.07
CA ARG A 67 9.04 7.44 7.02
C ARG A 67 7.74 7.40 6.24
N LEU A 68 6.98 8.48 6.28
CA LEU A 68 5.71 8.60 5.61
C LEU A 68 5.82 9.65 4.51
N ASN A 69 5.77 9.21 3.26
CA ASN A 69 5.73 10.10 2.11
C ASN A 69 4.32 10.65 1.89
N ARG A 70 4.22 11.98 1.74
CA ARG A 70 2.98 12.73 1.57
C ARG A 70 2.22 12.41 0.32
N GLU A 71 2.88 11.98 -0.74
CA GLU A 71 2.21 11.67 -1.99
C GLU A 71 1.45 10.34 -1.87
N TRP A 72 2.03 9.26 -1.33
CA TRP A 72 1.47 7.91 -1.58
C TRP A 72 1.46 6.93 -0.40
N GLN A 73 1.91 7.28 0.80
CA GLN A 73 2.01 6.29 1.89
C GLN A 73 0.86 6.37 2.90
N VAL A 74 0.36 5.18 3.23
CA VAL A 74 -0.46 4.87 4.41
C VAL A 74 0.29 3.76 5.12
N LEU A 75 0.77 4.03 6.33
CA LEU A 75 1.58 3.07 7.07
C LEU A 75 0.79 2.49 8.22
N GLY A 76 0.62 1.16 8.21
CA GLY A 76 0.10 0.40 9.32
C GLY A 76 1.22 -0.21 10.15
N THR A 77 1.06 -0.16 11.46
CA THR A 77 1.91 -0.88 12.42
C THR A 77 1.09 -2.00 13.06
N PRO A 78 0.99 -3.16 12.40
CA PRO A 78 0.25 -4.25 12.99
C PRO A 78 1.04 -4.77 14.21
N THR A 79 0.37 -4.80 15.35
CA THR A 79 0.78 -5.55 16.52
C THR A 79 -0.20 -6.70 16.69
N TYR A 80 0.31 -7.92 16.62
CA TYR A 80 -0.48 -9.13 16.80
C TYR A 80 -0.19 -9.69 18.18
N ASN A 81 -1.17 -9.60 19.08
CA ASN A 81 -1.17 -10.40 20.28
C ASN A 81 -1.92 -11.70 19.99
N ILE A 82 -1.34 -12.81 20.42
CA ILE A 82 -2.06 -14.09 20.51
C ILE A 82 -2.35 -14.31 22.01
N PRO A 83 -3.45 -13.75 22.57
CA PRO A 83 -3.97 -14.24 23.84
C PRO A 83 -4.31 -15.74 23.73
N ASN A 84 -4.46 -16.41 24.88
CA ASN A 84 -4.80 -17.85 24.98
C ASN A 84 -5.79 -18.33 23.89
N GLU A 85 -5.66 -19.62 23.51
CA GLU A 85 -6.23 -20.39 22.37
C GLU A 85 -7.58 -19.97 21.72
N TYR A 86 -8.39 -19.11 22.33
CA TYR A 86 -9.73 -18.74 21.89
C TYR A 86 -9.90 -17.29 21.44
N ILE A 87 -9.02 -16.35 21.81
CA ILE A 87 -9.15 -14.94 21.46
C ILE A 87 -7.85 -14.45 20.82
N SER A 88 -7.91 -14.00 19.57
CA SER A 88 -6.80 -13.25 18.96
C SER A 88 -7.10 -11.76 19.03
N GLU A 89 -6.11 -10.96 19.45
CA GLU A 89 -6.22 -9.50 19.51
C GLU A 89 -5.19 -8.88 18.57
N SER A 90 -5.62 -7.96 17.72
CA SER A 90 -4.70 -7.15 16.94
C SER A 90 -4.99 -5.69 17.20
N GLU A 91 -3.91 -4.94 17.45
CA GLU A 91 -3.92 -3.50 17.48
C GLU A 91 -3.12 -3.00 16.29
N ARG A 92 -3.64 -2.01 15.58
CA ARG A 92 -2.99 -1.43 14.41
C ARG A 92 -3.06 0.09 14.47
N PHE A 93 -1.94 0.76 14.29
CA PHE A 93 -1.92 2.21 14.08
C PHE A 93 -1.71 2.48 12.61
N VAL A 94 -2.62 3.23 12.01
CA VAL A 94 -2.57 3.67 10.63
C VAL A 94 -2.28 5.17 10.61
N PHE A 95 -1.17 5.53 9.99
CA PHE A 95 -0.71 6.91 9.86
C PHE A 95 -0.92 7.39 8.42
N TYR A 96 -1.52 8.57 8.26
CA TYR A 96 -1.64 9.18 6.94
C TYR A 96 -1.67 10.72 7.01
N PHE A 97 -1.17 11.33 5.94
CA PHE A 97 -1.22 12.77 5.71
C PHE A 97 -2.44 13.16 4.89
N GLY A 98 -3.06 14.27 5.26
CA GLY A 98 -4.07 14.94 4.44
C GLY A 98 -3.72 16.42 4.24
N ILE A 99 -4.10 16.97 3.09
CA ILE A 99 -3.89 18.38 2.76
C ILE A 99 -5.19 19.16 2.96
N ASP A 100 -5.19 20.04 3.97
CA ASP A 100 -6.11 21.17 4.18
C ASP A 100 -7.62 20.90 4.30
N ASP A 101 -8.30 21.92 4.84
CA ASP A 101 -9.72 21.94 5.22
C ASP A 101 -10.54 22.87 4.33
N SER A 102 -10.11 23.11 3.08
CA SER A 102 -10.87 24.05 2.25
C SER A 102 -12.23 23.45 1.96
N ASP A 103 -13.28 24.10 2.47
CA ASP A 103 -14.68 23.88 2.07
C ASP A 103 -14.88 24.05 0.54
N ASP A 104 -13.84 24.47 -0.19
CA ASP A 104 -13.74 24.66 -1.64
C ASP A 104 -13.15 23.45 -2.40
N VAL A 105 -13.17 22.22 -1.85
CA VAL A 105 -12.86 21.04 -2.67
C VAL A 105 -13.91 20.92 -3.78
N ASN A 106 -13.47 20.97 -5.03
CA ASN A 106 -14.34 20.77 -6.18
C ASN A 106 -14.54 19.27 -6.43
N TRP A 107 -15.50 18.70 -5.73
CA TRP A 107 -15.85 17.28 -5.73
C TRP A 107 -16.16 16.69 -7.10
N ASP A 108 -16.79 17.48 -7.99
CA ASP A 108 -17.03 17.05 -9.36
C ASP A 108 -15.70 16.78 -10.06
N SER A 109 -14.70 17.64 -9.89
CA SER A 109 -13.40 17.47 -10.53
C SER A 109 -12.65 16.23 -10.03
N GLU A 110 -12.68 15.94 -8.73
CA GLU A 110 -11.93 14.83 -8.14
C GLU A 110 -12.58 13.48 -8.41
N SER A 111 -13.91 13.39 -8.40
CA SER A 111 -14.65 12.19 -8.79
C SER A 111 -14.38 11.79 -10.24
N HIS A 112 -14.34 12.77 -11.15
CA HIS A 112 -13.99 12.52 -12.55
C HIS A 112 -12.52 12.10 -12.69
N GLU A 113 -11.60 12.67 -11.91
CA GLU A 113 -10.18 12.27 -11.91
C GLU A 113 -10.01 10.81 -11.45
N ILE A 114 -10.70 10.38 -10.38
CA ILE A 114 -10.67 8.98 -9.90
C ILE A 114 -11.10 8.01 -11.00
N ILE A 115 -12.19 8.32 -11.70
CA ILE A 115 -12.71 7.47 -12.79
C ILE A 115 -11.73 7.43 -13.96
N ASP A 116 -11.19 8.58 -14.38
CA ASP A 116 -10.20 8.66 -15.46
C ASP A 116 -8.90 7.90 -15.13
N LEU A 117 -8.40 8.03 -13.90
CA LEU A 117 -7.24 7.27 -13.43
C LEU A 117 -7.52 5.76 -13.44
N TYR A 118 -8.69 5.35 -12.97
CA TYR A 118 -9.10 3.94 -12.99
C TYR A 118 -9.15 3.39 -14.43
N ASP A 119 -9.80 4.10 -15.35
CA ASP A 119 -9.92 3.67 -16.75
C ASP A 119 -8.56 3.59 -17.45
N LYS A 120 -7.65 4.53 -17.18
CA LYS A 120 -6.26 4.47 -17.65
C LYS A 120 -5.52 3.26 -17.09
N MET A 121 -5.66 2.98 -15.79
CA MET A 121 -5.01 1.83 -15.18
C MET A 121 -5.53 0.51 -15.74
N LYS A 122 -6.83 0.44 -16.01
CA LYS A 122 -7.47 -0.71 -16.65
C LYS A 122 -6.94 -0.93 -18.06
N ALA A 123 -6.88 0.12 -18.89
CA ALA A 123 -6.33 0.03 -20.23
C ALA A 123 -4.88 -0.46 -20.23
N ASN A 124 -4.03 0.12 -19.38
CA ASN A 124 -2.64 -0.33 -19.23
C ASN A 124 -2.53 -1.80 -18.81
N ARG A 125 -3.38 -2.25 -17.88
CA ARG A 125 -3.42 -3.66 -17.45
C ARG A 125 -3.80 -4.57 -18.62
N ASP A 126 -4.85 -4.24 -19.34
CA ASP A 126 -5.36 -5.04 -20.46
C ASP A 126 -4.34 -5.10 -21.61
N GLU A 127 -3.48 -4.08 -21.75
CA GLU A 127 -2.33 -4.05 -22.67
C GLU A 127 -1.05 -4.74 -22.13
N GLY A 128 -1.05 -5.21 -20.88
CA GLY A 128 0.13 -5.78 -20.22
C GLY A 128 1.21 -4.75 -19.82
N ASN A 129 0.88 -3.47 -19.79
CA ASN A 129 1.74 -2.35 -19.44
C ASN A 129 1.56 -1.91 -17.97
N ILE A 130 1.44 -2.85 -17.05
CA ILE A 130 1.11 -2.61 -15.63
C ILE A 130 2.08 -1.62 -14.96
N TRP A 131 3.35 -1.55 -15.38
CA TRP A 131 4.30 -0.58 -14.84
C TRP A 131 3.86 0.89 -15.02
N LYS A 132 3.06 1.19 -16.05
CA LYS A 132 2.49 2.53 -16.28
C LYS A 132 1.47 2.90 -15.20
N ASN A 133 0.96 1.92 -14.45
CA ASN A 133 0.00 2.14 -13.37
C ASN A 133 0.66 2.64 -12.09
N ILE A 134 1.98 2.54 -11.93
CA ILE A 134 2.66 2.99 -10.71
C ILE A 134 2.32 4.46 -10.38
N PRO A 135 2.56 5.45 -11.26
CA PRO A 135 2.21 6.84 -10.97
C PRO A 135 0.69 7.09 -10.90
N LEU A 136 -0.10 6.35 -11.69
CA LEU A 136 -1.56 6.49 -11.67
C LEU A 136 -2.14 6.01 -10.34
N ALA A 137 -1.66 4.89 -9.82
CA ALA A 137 -2.06 4.32 -8.54
C ALA A 137 -1.60 5.19 -7.36
N GLN A 138 -0.39 5.75 -7.43
CA GLN A 138 0.06 6.74 -6.45
C GLN A 138 -0.89 7.94 -6.39
N ARG A 139 -1.24 8.51 -7.55
CA ARG A 139 -2.19 9.64 -7.63
C ARG A 139 -3.60 9.24 -7.18
N PHE A 140 -4.06 8.06 -7.56
CA PHE A 140 -5.37 7.54 -7.18
C PHE A 140 -5.50 7.40 -5.66
N LEU A 141 -4.52 6.77 -5.03
CA LEU A 141 -4.50 6.62 -3.57
C LEU A 141 -4.38 7.97 -2.85
N HIS A 142 -3.59 8.90 -3.42
CA HIS A 142 -3.46 10.26 -2.91
C HIS A 142 -4.81 11.00 -2.87
N ILE A 143 -5.57 10.98 -3.97
CA ILE A 143 -6.90 11.60 -3.99
C ILE A 143 -7.78 10.92 -2.95
N LEU A 144 -7.85 9.58 -2.97
CA LEU A 144 -8.74 8.85 -2.07
C LEU A 144 -8.49 9.10 -0.58
N LYS A 145 -7.23 9.26 -0.15
CA LYS A 145 -6.89 9.46 1.28
C LYS A 145 -7.12 10.90 1.75
N ASP A 146 -7.01 11.87 0.84
CA ASP A 146 -7.24 13.29 1.13
C ASP A 146 -8.74 13.57 1.32
N LEU A 147 -9.60 12.81 0.63
CA LEU A 147 -11.01 12.79 0.96
C LEU A 147 -11.18 12.25 2.38
N SER A 148 -11.69 13.04 3.32
CA SER A 148 -11.93 12.54 4.68
C SER A 148 -12.97 11.40 4.63
N PRO A 149 -12.73 10.25 5.27
CA PRO A 149 -13.71 9.14 5.30
C PRO A 149 -15.01 9.49 6.04
N GLU A 150 -15.05 10.60 6.78
CA GLU A 150 -16.20 11.05 7.56
C GLU A 150 -17.09 12.08 6.83
N ARG A 151 -16.70 12.58 5.65
CA ARG A 151 -17.26 13.83 5.10
C ARG A 151 -18.14 13.71 3.87
N ASP A 152 -18.18 12.56 3.21
CA ASP A 152 -18.73 12.46 1.86
C ASP A 152 -19.84 11.40 1.76
N GLU A 153 -21.02 11.83 1.31
CA GLU A 153 -22.17 10.97 1.03
C GLU A 153 -22.01 10.19 -0.30
N GLU A 154 -21.29 10.74 -1.29
CA GLU A 154 -21.05 10.17 -2.62
C GLU A 154 -19.82 9.24 -2.64
N ILE A 155 -18.63 9.71 -2.20
CA ILE A 155 -17.41 8.89 -2.06
C ILE A 155 -17.21 8.48 -0.59
N ASN A 156 -18.18 7.72 -0.11
CA ASN A 156 -18.15 7.16 1.23
C ASN A 156 -17.10 6.03 1.36
N PRO A 157 -16.77 5.60 2.60
CA PRO A 157 -15.76 4.55 2.83
C PRO A 157 -16.02 3.22 2.10
N ALA A 158 -17.28 2.83 1.89
CA ALA A 158 -17.59 1.58 1.19
C ALA A 158 -17.22 1.65 -0.30
N LEU A 159 -17.51 2.78 -0.97
CA LEU A 159 -17.13 2.98 -2.37
C LEU A 159 -15.60 2.99 -2.54
N ARG A 160 -14.87 3.61 -1.60
CA ARG A 160 -13.40 3.60 -1.60
C ARG A 160 -12.84 2.20 -1.43
N ALA A 161 -13.39 1.43 -0.48
CA ALA A 161 -12.99 0.04 -0.27
C ALA A 161 -13.26 -0.81 -1.52
N TRP A 162 -14.39 -0.57 -2.21
CA TRP A 162 -14.72 -1.25 -3.46
C TRP A 162 -13.70 -0.96 -4.59
N PHE A 163 -13.34 0.30 -4.80
CA PHE A 163 -12.30 0.66 -5.80
C PHE A 163 -10.95 0.00 -5.50
N ILE A 164 -10.53 0.05 -4.24
CA ILE A 164 -9.27 -0.56 -3.82
C ILE A 164 -9.32 -2.08 -4.00
N GLU A 165 -10.44 -2.73 -3.65
CA GLU A 165 -10.63 -4.17 -3.87
C GLU A 165 -10.49 -4.54 -5.35
N ILE A 166 -11.03 -3.74 -6.27
CA ILE A 166 -10.86 -3.96 -7.71
C ILE A 166 -9.40 -3.86 -8.13
N ILE A 167 -8.70 -2.81 -7.68
CA ILE A 167 -7.28 -2.60 -8.00
C ILE A 167 -6.43 -3.77 -7.50
N LEU A 168 -6.64 -4.20 -6.26
CA LEU A 168 -5.88 -5.27 -5.63
C LEU A 168 -6.22 -6.66 -6.20
N LYS A 169 -7.50 -6.97 -6.47
CA LYS A 169 -7.92 -8.24 -7.08
C LYS A 169 -7.56 -8.33 -8.56
N GLY A 170 -7.53 -7.20 -9.24
CA GLY A 170 -7.25 -7.14 -10.66
C GLY A 170 -5.77 -7.10 -11.00
N ASP A 171 -4.87 -7.11 -10.01
CA ASP A 171 -3.42 -6.96 -10.20
C ASP A 171 -3.05 -5.70 -11.00
N TYR A 172 -3.75 -4.58 -10.73
CA TYR A 172 -3.50 -3.29 -11.39
C TYR A 172 -2.15 -2.70 -10.98
N ILE A 173 -1.61 -3.15 -9.85
CA ILE A 173 -0.28 -2.86 -9.33
C ILE A 173 0.35 -4.17 -8.84
N SER A 174 1.67 -4.28 -8.94
CA SER A 174 2.39 -5.50 -8.53
C SER A 174 2.87 -5.40 -7.09
N ALA A 175 2.46 -6.36 -6.26
CA ALA A 175 2.95 -6.48 -4.89
C ALA A 175 4.47 -6.73 -4.82
N GLN A 176 5.07 -7.32 -5.87
CA GLN A 176 6.51 -7.59 -5.92
C GLN A 176 7.34 -6.40 -6.42
N GLU A 177 6.81 -5.63 -7.37
CA GLU A 177 7.55 -4.49 -7.94
C GLU A 177 7.37 -3.23 -7.08
N THR A 178 6.22 -3.08 -6.40
CA THR A 178 5.88 -1.92 -5.56
C THR A 178 5.32 -2.34 -4.19
N PRO A 179 6.13 -2.98 -3.31
CA PRO A 179 5.70 -3.46 -1.99
C PRO A 179 4.97 -2.42 -1.15
N ARG A 180 5.55 -1.22 -1.02
CA ARG A 180 5.08 -0.19 -0.10
C ARG A 180 3.80 0.45 -0.61
N LEU A 181 3.71 0.66 -1.92
CA LEU A 181 2.48 1.13 -2.55
C LEU A 181 1.35 0.10 -2.36
N TYR A 182 1.63 -1.18 -2.63
CA TYR A 182 0.64 -2.26 -2.46
C TYR A 182 0.18 -2.38 -1.01
N GLN A 183 1.11 -2.28 -0.05
CA GLN A 183 0.77 -2.25 1.38
C GLN A 183 -0.10 -1.05 1.72
N SER A 184 0.20 0.14 1.18
CA SER A 184 -0.59 1.36 1.43
C SER A 184 -2.03 1.20 0.95
N TYR A 185 -2.27 0.58 -0.19
CA TYR A 185 -3.61 0.21 -0.65
C TYR A 185 -4.29 -0.78 0.31
N CYS A 186 -3.58 -1.81 0.76
CA CYS A 186 -4.12 -2.77 1.72
C CYS A 186 -4.53 -2.10 3.04
N GLU A 187 -3.68 -1.23 3.58
CA GLU A 187 -3.97 -0.51 4.81
C GLU A 187 -5.14 0.45 4.66
N TYR A 188 -5.19 1.18 3.54
CA TYR A 188 -6.28 2.09 3.26
C TYR A 188 -7.62 1.35 3.05
N TYR A 189 -7.62 0.21 2.36
CA TYR A 189 -8.79 -0.67 2.27
C TYR A 189 -9.33 -1.05 3.64
N ARG A 190 -8.44 -1.48 4.54
CA ARG A 190 -8.84 -1.90 5.88
C ARG A 190 -9.39 -0.71 6.65
N LEU A 191 -8.71 0.43 6.61
CA LEU A 191 -9.18 1.67 7.22
C LEU A 191 -10.61 2.02 6.75
N CYS A 192 -10.88 1.97 5.45
CA CYS A 192 -12.22 2.23 4.90
C CYS A 192 -13.30 1.28 5.45
N LEU A 193 -12.99 0.00 5.66
CA LEU A 193 -13.93 -0.95 6.26
C LEU A 193 -14.21 -0.70 7.75
N HIS A 194 -13.35 0.06 8.43
CA HIS A 194 -13.48 0.38 9.86
C HIS A 194 -14.36 1.60 10.13
N TYR A 195 -14.49 2.50 9.16
CA TYR A 195 -15.44 3.60 9.27
C TYR A 195 -16.88 3.08 9.16
N LYS A 196 -17.72 3.42 10.14
CA LYS A 196 -19.16 3.21 10.05
C LYS A 196 -19.72 4.25 9.08
N CYS A 197 -20.53 3.81 8.13
CA CYS A 197 -21.31 4.67 7.27
C CYS A 197 -22.78 4.28 7.42
N GLU A 198 -23.66 5.26 7.63
CA GLU A 198 -25.07 5.06 7.90
C GLU A 198 -25.93 4.92 6.63
N SER A 199 -25.36 5.04 5.42
CA SER A 199 -26.15 5.07 4.18
C SER A 199 -26.50 3.68 3.61
N ASP A 200 -27.74 3.57 3.10
CA ASP A 200 -28.31 2.36 2.49
C ASP A 200 -27.64 1.97 1.16
N TYR A 201 -27.06 2.92 0.41
CA TYR A 201 -26.33 2.69 -0.85
C TYR A 201 -25.17 1.67 -0.66
N ASN A 202 -24.63 1.62 0.55
CA ASN A 202 -23.53 0.72 0.91
C ASN A 202 -23.96 -0.75 0.97
N ASP A 203 -25.23 -1.04 1.26
CA ASP A 203 -25.70 -2.42 1.34
C ASP A 203 -25.74 -3.09 -0.04
N GLU A 204 -25.85 -2.32 -1.12
CA GLU A 204 -25.71 -2.87 -2.49
C GLU A 204 -24.25 -3.11 -2.86
N LEU A 205 -23.37 -2.12 -2.70
CA LEU A 205 -21.94 -2.30 -2.96
C LEU A 205 -21.32 -3.42 -2.10
N ARG A 206 -21.73 -3.53 -0.83
CA ARG A 206 -21.29 -4.60 0.07
C ARG A 206 -21.79 -5.99 -0.33
N LYS A 207 -22.87 -6.10 -1.11
CA LYS A 207 -23.30 -7.41 -1.67
C LYS A 207 -22.34 -7.88 -2.77
N ASP A 208 -21.79 -6.93 -3.53
CA ASP A 208 -20.87 -7.22 -4.63
C ASP A 208 -19.42 -7.36 -4.15
N MET A 209 -19.07 -6.77 -3.00
CA MET A 209 -17.80 -7.02 -2.33
C MET A 209 -17.72 -8.45 -1.80
N ASP A 210 -16.56 -9.06 -1.92
CA ASP A 210 -16.33 -10.34 -1.29
C ASP A 210 -16.23 -10.15 0.23
N LYS A 211 -17.26 -10.66 0.92
CA LYS A 211 -17.39 -10.61 2.38
C LYS A 211 -16.15 -11.09 3.13
N TYR A 212 -15.29 -11.89 2.53
CA TYR A 212 -14.08 -12.42 3.15
C TYR A 212 -12.78 -11.86 2.58
N TYR A 213 -12.82 -10.96 1.60
CA TYR A 213 -11.61 -10.43 0.96
C TYR A 213 -10.69 -9.70 1.92
N PHE A 214 -11.25 -9.04 2.94
CA PHE A 214 -10.46 -8.44 4.01
C PHE A 214 -9.47 -9.41 4.68
N ARG A 215 -9.77 -10.73 4.72
CA ARG A 215 -8.84 -11.74 5.26
C ARG A 215 -7.63 -11.92 4.35
N THR A 216 -7.84 -11.87 3.05
CA THR A 216 -6.78 -11.88 2.05
C THR A 216 -5.92 -10.64 2.21
N VAL A 217 -6.55 -9.46 2.35
CA VAL A 217 -5.85 -8.19 2.58
C VAL A 217 -5.06 -8.21 3.90
N ASP A 218 -5.63 -8.72 4.99
CA ASP A 218 -4.89 -8.87 6.26
C ASP A 218 -3.67 -9.79 6.11
N GLY A 219 -3.79 -10.87 5.33
CA GLY A 219 -2.65 -11.74 5.00
C GLY A 219 -1.60 -11.04 4.13
N TYR A 220 -1.99 -10.13 3.25
CA TYR A 220 -1.03 -9.30 2.51
C TYR A 220 -0.32 -8.31 3.42
N ILE A 221 -1.04 -7.62 4.30
CA ILE A 221 -0.47 -6.68 5.27
C ILE A 221 0.56 -7.37 6.15
N GLU A 222 0.23 -8.54 6.69
CA GLU A 222 1.15 -9.35 7.47
C GLU A 222 2.42 -9.65 6.67
N LYS A 223 2.30 -10.26 5.49
CA LYS A 223 3.43 -10.64 4.63
C LYS A 223 4.29 -9.43 4.22
N LEU A 224 3.66 -8.32 3.86
CA LEU A 224 4.34 -7.10 3.41
C LEU A 224 5.03 -6.39 4.58
N SER A 225 4.48 -6.44 5.79
CA SER A 225 5.10 -5.81 6.97
C SER A 225 6.49 -6.38 7.26
N TRP A 226 6.69 -7.69 7.05
CA TRP A 226 8.00 -8.34 7.17
C TRP A 226 9.02 -7.82 6.15
N VAL A 227 8.56 -7.34 5.00
CA VAL A 227 9.42 -6.94 3.88
C VAL A 227 9.66 -5.44 3.88
N VAL A 228 8.64 -4.66 4.19
CA VAL A 228 8.66 -3.19 4.13
C VAL A 228 9.29 -2.57 5.37
N ASN A 229 8.97 -3.07 6.56
CA ASN A 229 9.34 -2.42 7.83
C ASN A 229 10.74 -2.80 8.34
N GLY A 230 11.48 -3.67 7.65
CA GLY A 230 12.89 -3.95 7.94
C GLY A 230 13.19 -4.60 9.30
N ASN A 231 12.17 -4.87 10.15
CA ASN A 231 12.28 -5.60 11.42
C ASN A 231 12.41 -7.11 11.19
N ILE A 232 13.42 -7.47 10.40
CA ILE A 232 13.64 -8.82 9.94
C ILE A 232 14.48 -9.55 10.99
N VAL A 233 13.82 -9.93 12.08
CA VAL A 233 14.39 -10.88 13.05
C VAL A 233 14.47 -12.29 12.44
N ASP A 234 13.62 -12.58 11.43
CA ASP A 234 13.62 -13.82 10.65
C ASP A 234 13.54 -13.55 9.13
N TRP A 235 14.72 -13.45 8.50
CA TRP A 235 14.87 -13.14 7.07
C TRP A 235 14.35 -14.25 6.16
N ASP A 236 14.47 -15.50 6.57
CA ASP A 236 14.00 -16.62 5.77
C ASP A 236 12.47 -16.63 5.72
N TYR A 237 11.80 -16.33 6.83
CA TYR A 237 10.34 -16.21 6.86
C TYR A 237 9.85 -15.04 5.99
N GLY A 238 10.41 -13.84 6.19
CA GLY A 238 10.04 -12.65 5.40
C GLY A 238 10.24 -12.88 3.89
N MET A 239 11.34 -13.53 3.49
CA MET A 239 11.57 -13.84 2.09
C MET A 239 10.64 -14.92 1.54
N ASN A 240 10.25 -15.91 2.34
CA ASN A 240 9.22 -16.88 1.93
C ASN A 240 7.87 -16.19 1.72
N CYS A 241 7.48 -15.28 2.62
CA CYS A 241 6.29 -14.45 2.47
C CYS A 241 6.33 -13.66 1.16
N TRP A 242 7.46 -13.03 0.85
CA TRP A 242 7.67 -12.26 -0.37
C TRP A 242 7.62 -13.10 -1.65
N ASN A 243 8.32 -14.23 -1.68
CA ASN A 243 8.32 -15.14 -2.83
C ASN A 243 6.90 -15.66 -3.11
N ASN A 244 6.15 -16.00 -2.04
CA ASN A 244 4.76 -16.46 -2.13
C ASN A 244 3.79 -15.41 -2.70
N LEU A 245 4.14 -14.12 -2.74
CA LEU A 245 3.32 -13.10 -3.41
C LEU A 245 3.35 -13.26 -4.94
N GLY A 246 4.45 -13.79 -5.51
CA GLY A 246 4.58 -14.12 -6.94
C GLY A 246 4.57 -15.62 -7.22
N GLY A 247 4.02 -16.42 -6.29
CA GLY A 247 3.96 -17.88 -6.42
C GLY A 247 5.22 -18.60 -5.91
N THR A 248 5.77 -19.51 -6.71
CA THR A 248 6.90 -20.37 -6.29
C THR A 248 8.27 -19.84 -6.72
N LEU A 249 8.31 -18.74 -7.47
CA LEU A 249 9.54 -18.14 -7.97
C LEU A 249 10.20 -17.30 -6.89
N LYS A 250 11.53 -17.44 -6.78
CA LYS A 250 12.34 -16.58 -5.93
C LYS A 250 12.53 -15.22 -6.58
N THR A 251 12.40 -14.19 -5.75
CA THR A 251 12.57 -12.79 -6.13
C THR A 251 13.84 -12.23 -5.50
N ASP A 252 14.53 -11.32 -6.19
CA ASP A 252 15.69 -10.65 -5.62
C ASP A 252 15.24 -9.73 -4.45
N PRO A 253 15.80 -9.88 -3.25
CA PRO A 253 15.46 -9.02 -2.11
C PRO A 253 15.67 -7.53 -2.34
N VAL A 254 16.50 -7.12 -3.32
CA VAL A 254 16.67 -5.70 -3.65
C VAL A 254 15.36 -5.03 -4.07
N GLN A 255 14.38 -5.81 -4.58
CA GLN A 255 13.05 -5.31 -4.94
C GLN A 255 12.23 -4.84 -3.75
N ALA A 256 12.55 -5.33 -2.54
CA ALA A 256 11.95 -4.86 -1.30
C ALA A 256 12.50 -3.51 -0.83
N SER A 257 13.58 -3.01 -1.44
CA SER A 257 14.22 -1.78 -0.98
C SER A 257 13.45 -0.54 -1.44
N GLU A 258 13.48 0.51 -0.61
CA GLU A 258 12.90 1.80 -0.98
C GLU A 258 13.59 2.40 -2.21
N LYS A 259 14.90 2.17 -2.34
CA LYS A 259 15.69 2.59 -3.51
C LYS A 259 15.16 1.99 -4.81
N TRP A 260 14.67 0.75 -4.78
CA TRP A 260 14.03 0.11 -5.93
C TRP A 260 12.75 0.83 -6.34
N GLU A 261 11.81 1.00 -5.41
CA GLU A 261 10.51 1.61 -5.69
C GLU A 261 10.64 3.05 -6.19
N LYS A 262 11.64 3.80 -5.70
CA LYS A 262 11.94 5.16 -6.18
C LYS A 262 12.33 5.24 -7.65
N VAL A 263 12.83 4.17 -8.25
CA VAL A 263 13.38 4.21 -9.62
C VAL A 263 12.71 3.25 -10.59
N ILE A 264 11.88 2.33 -10.11
CA ILE A 264 11.37 1.24 -10.95
C ILE A 264 10.52 1.76 -12.12
N TYR A 265 9.71 2.80 -11.91
CA TYR A 265 8.95 3.41 -13.00
C TYR A 265 9.85 3.94 -14.14
N ASP A 266 10.91 4.67 -13.79
CA ASP A 266 11.85 5.20 -14.79
C ASP A 266 12.67 4.10 -15.46
N VAL A 267 12.99 3.03 -14.72
CA VAL A 267 13.66 1.85 -15.26
C VAL A 267 12.76 1.15 -16.27
N GLU A 268 11.50 0.86 -15.95
CA GLU A 268 10.56 0.22 -16.87
C GLU A 268 10.32 1.08 -18.11
N LYS A 269 10.18 2.40 -17.93
CA LYS A 269 10.08 3.35 -19.04
C LYS A 269 11.30 3.32 -19.95
N GLU A 270 12.50 3.29 -19.38
CA GLU A 270 13.75 3.19 -20.13
C GLU A 270 13.86 1.85 -20.88
N VAL A 271 13.41 0.75 -20.27
CA VAL A 271 13.43 -0.60 -20.87
C VAL A 271 12.41 -0.71 -22.00
N ASP A 272 11.19 -0.20 -21.80
CA ASP A 272 10.13 -0.18 -22.82
C ASP A 272 10.58 0.61 -24.06
N GLU A 273 11.20 1.77 -23.87
CA GLU A 273 11.75 2.57 -24.97
C GLU A 273 12.91 1.86 -25.69
N GLN A 274 13.80 1.18 -24.95
CA GLN A 274 14.91 0.42 -25.54
C GLN A 274 14.43 -0.76 -26.38
N LEU A 275 13.31 -1.39 -26.00
CA LEU A 275 12.81 -2.62 -26.61
C LEU A 275 11.55 -2.40 -27.47
N LYS A 276 11.18 -1.16 -27.75
CA LYS A 276 9.92 -0.82 -28.46
C LYS A 276 9.77 -1.45 -29.84
N ASP A 277 10.89 -1.66 -30.54
CA ASP A 277 10.94 -2.22 -31.89
C ASP A 277 11.28 -3.72 -31.87
N GLU A 278 11.51 -4.31 -30.68
CA GLU A 278 11.88 -5.71 -30.53
C GLU A 278 10.64 -6.61 -30.50
N PRO A 279 10.64 -7.74 -31.24
CA PRO A 279 9.49 -8.64 -31.28
C PRO A 279 9.30 -9.33 -29.92
N ARG A 280 8.09 -9.24 -29.36
CA ARG A 280 7.69 -9.94 -28.12
C ARG A 280 7.41 -11.42 -28.40
N CYS A 281 8.46 -12.20 -28.66
CA CYS A 281 8.40 -13.62 -28.95
C CYS A 281 9.26 -14.47 -27.98
N MET A 282 9.43 -15.76 -28.29
CA MET A 282 10.25 -16.73 -27.56
C MET A 282 11.63 -16.13 -27.21
N GLY A 283 11.98 -16.07 -25.92
CA GLY A 283 13.23 -15.54 -25.41
C GLY A 283 13.25 -14.03 -25.14
N PHE A 284 12.15 -13.31 -25.39
CA PHE A 284 12.05 -11.88 -25.10
C PHE A 284 12.30 -11.57 -23.61
N CYS A 285 11.93 -12.48 -22.70
CA CYS A 285 12.17 -12.29 -21.26
C CYS A 285 13.67 -12.07 -20.93
N PHE A 286 14.58 -12.75 -21.64
CA PHE A 286 16.02 -12.58 -21.43
C PHE A 286 16.53 -11.23 -21.92
N MET A 287 15.99 -10.73 -23.03
CA MET A 287 16.28 -9.38 -23.54
C MET A 287 15.79 -8.32 -22.55
N TYR A 288 14.53 -8.46 -22.10
CA TYR A 288 13.92 -7.61 -21.08
C TYR A 288 14.73 -7.58 -19.79
N TRP A 289 15.11 -8.74 -19.23
CA TRP A 289 15.90 -8.79 -18.00
C TRP A 289 17.31 -8.24 -18.16
N SER A 290 17.94 -8.44 -19.32
CA SER A 290 19.24 -7.84 -19.62
C SER A 290 19.15 -6.30 -19.63
N ALA A 291 18.15 -5.75 -20.32
CA ALA A 291 17.89 -4.31 -20.37
C ALA A 291 17.57 -3.74 -18.98
N LYS A 292 16.66 -4.38 -18.23
CA LYS A 292 16.27 -3.97 -16.86
C LYS A 292 17.47 -3.98 -15.92
N ARG A 293 18.30 -5.03 -15.96
CA ARG A 293 19.53 -5.10 -15.17
C ARG A 293 20.51 -3.98 -15.53
N ALA A 294 20.68 -3.66 -16.81
CA ALA A 294 21.55 -2.57 -17.24
C ALA A 294 21.03 -1.20 -16.78
N ALA A 295 19.72 -0.94 -16.91
CA ALA A 295 19.08 0.29 -16.45
C ALA A 295 19.18 0.46 -14.91
N LEU A 296 19.03 -0.62 -14.14
CA LEU A 296 19.21 -0.63 -12.69
C LEU A 296 20.67 -0.39 -12.28
N ALA A 297 21.63 -1.00 -12.99
CA ALA A 297 23.05 -0.82 -12.70
C ALA A 297 23.50 0.64 -12.85
N LYS A 298 22.96 1.39 -13.83
CA LYS A 298 23.18 2.84 -13.99
C LYS A 298 22.78 3.65 -12.74
N ARG A 299 21.84 3.12 -11.95
CA ARG A 299 21.32 3.72 -10.71
C ARG A 299 21.95 3.10 -9.46
N GLY A 300 23.02 2.31 -9.64
CA GLY A 300 23.74 1.63 -8.56
C GLY A 300 22.91 0.57 -7.85
N ILE A 301 22.04 -0.14 -8.58
CA ILE A 301 21.26 -1.27 -8.09
C ILE A 301 21.75 -2.54 -8.79
N GLU A 302 22.34 -3.46 -8.03
CA GLU A 302 22.70 -4.79 -8.54
C GLU A 302 21.50 -5.72 -8.37
N TRP A 303 20.79 -5.98 -9.48
CA TRP A 303 19.63 -6.86 -9.50
C TRP A 303 19.94 -8.19 -10.21
N LYS A 304 19.50 -9.28 -9.59
CA LYS A 304 19.53 -10.64 -10.12
C LYS A 304 18.20 -10.93 -10.79
N SER A 305 18.27 -11.23 -12.07
CA SER A 305 17.12 -11.59 -12.90
C SER A 305 16.48 -12.92 -12.44
N PRO A 306 15.21 -13.17 -12.79
CA PRO A 306 14.50 -14.39 -12.42
C PRO A 306 15.23 -15.68 -12.80
N ASN A 307 15.88 -15.75 -13.97
CA ASN A 307 16.68 -16.92 -14.37
C ASN A 307 17.91 -17.17 -13.49
N VAL A 308 18.53 -16.12 -12.95
CA VAL A 308 19.65 -16.23 -12.01
C VAL A 308 19.15 -16.69 -10.64
N MET A 309 18.01 -16.14 -10.20
CA MET A 309 17.39 -16.51 -8.92
C MET A 309 16.79 -17.92 -8.93
N ASN A 310 16.38 -18.42 -10.10
CA ASN A 310 15.64 -19.67 -10.28
C ASN A 310 16.27 -20.55 -11.37
N PRO A 311 17.49 -21.06 -11.18
CA PRO A 311 18.25 -21.77 -12.23
C PRO A 311 17.65 -23.11 -12.67
N LYS A 312 16.62 -23.61 -11.95
CA LYS A 312 15.91 -24.85 -12.26
C LYS A 312 14.61 -24.63 -13.04
N VAL A 313 14.24 -23.39 -13.30
CA VAL A 313 13.04 -23.03 -14.04
C VAL A 313 13.45 -22.67 -15.46
N MET A 314 12.78 -23.28 -16.44
CA MET A 314 12.92 -22.88 -17.84
C MET A 314 12.02 -21.68 -18.06
N PHE A 315 12.64 -20.56 -18.39
CA PHE A 315 11.97 -19.32 -18.76
C PHE A 315 12.02 -19.14 -20.26
N ASP A 316 11.00 -18.48 -20.80
CA ASP A 316 10.87 -18.16 -22.21
C ASP A 316 10.14 -16.84 -22.41
#